data_AF-A0A1G9XBT8-F1
#
_entry.id   AF-A0A1G9XBT8-F1
#
_cell.length_a   1.000
_cell.length_b   1.000
_cell.length_c   1.000
_cell.angle_alpha   90.00
_cell.angle_beta   90.00
_cell.angle_gamma   90.00
#
_symmetry.space_group_name_H-M   'P 1'
#
loop_
_entity.id
_entity.type
_entity.pdbx_description
1 polymer ?
#
loop_
_entity_poly.entity_id
_entity_poly.type
_entity_poly.pdbx_seq_one_letter_code
_entity_poly.pdbx_strand_id
1 'polypeptide(L)'
;MTEHLARYAGAGSDGHVFLGPQGGRLRRSNFRDDWIKARTRARLSGDVHFHDLRHTGNTLAAAGASTRELMTRMGHSTARAALIYQHMTADRDRAIADRLGAMIRERPGGAGA
;
A
#
# COMPACT_ATOMS: atom_id res chain seq x y z
N MET A 1 -3.70 -17.80 -9.29
CA MET A 1 -3.71 -16.90 -10.47
C MET A 1 -4.47 -17.51 -11.65
N THR A 2 -4.17 -18.75 -12.03
CA THR A 2 -4.76 -19.44 -13.20
C THR A 2 -6.28 -19.55 -13.16
N GLU A 3 -6.86 -19.90 -12.00
CA GLU A 3 -8.32 -19.99 -11.82
C GLU A 3 -9.04 -18.64 -12.00
N HIS A 4 -8.44 -17.56 -11.49
CA HIS A 4 -9.02 -16.22 -11.62
C HIS A 4 -9.06 -15.79 -13.09
N LEU A 5 -7.95 -16.00 -13.83
CA LEU A 5 -7.88 -15.66 -15.24
C LEU A 5 -8.89 -16.47 -16.06
N ALA A 6 -9.03 -17.77 -15.79
CA ALA A 6 -9.99 -18.62 -16.48
C ALA A 6 -11.47 -18.20 -16.26
N ARG A 7 -11.77 -17.62 -15.08
CA ARG A 7 -13.15 -17.30 -14.68
C ARG A 7 -13.56 -15.86 -14.92
N TYR A 8 -12.63 -14.91 -14.86
CA TYR A 8 -12.94 -13.47 -14.80
C TYR A 8 -12.22 -12.61 -15.84
N ALA A 9 -11.19 -13.12 -16.52
CA ALA A 9 -10.50 -12.37 -17.55
C ALA A 9 -11.15 -12.56 -18.93
N GLY A 10 -10.91 -11.61 -19.84
CA GLY A 10 -11.30 -11.73 -21.24
C GLY A 10 -10.54 -12.87 -21.94
N ALA A 11 -11.16 -13.46 -22.96
CA ALA A 11 -10.52 -14.51 -23.74
C ALA A 11 -9.37 -13.95 -24.61
N GLY A 12 -8.39 -14.80 -24.89
CA GLY A 12 -7.25 -14.47 -25.74
C GLY A 12 -6.12 -13.71 -25.03
N SER A 13 -5.00 -13.52 -25.72
CA SER A 13 -3.81 -12.85 -25.20
C SER A 13 -4.02 -11.37 -24.88
N ASP A 14 -4.95 -10.73 -25.57
CA ASP A 14 -5.30 -9.31 -25.38
C ASP A 14 -6.52 -9.13 -24.46
N GLY A 15 -7.00 -10.22 -23.87
CA GLY A 15 -8.10 -10.21 -22.92
C GLY A 15 -7.77 -9.39 -21.68
N HIS A 16 -8.66 -8.49 -21.28
CA HIS A 16 -8.47 -7.72 -20.06
C HIS A 16 -8.61 -8.60 -18.82
N VAL A 17 -7.69 -8.44 -17.86
CA VAL A 17 -7.74 -9.15 -16.56
C VAL A 17 -8.95 -8.73 -15.73
N PHE A 18 -9.38 -7.47 -15.85
CA PHE A 18 -10.53 -6.93 -15.12
C PHE A 18 -11.62 -6.50 -16.10
N LEU A 19 -12.75 -7.20 -16.04
CA LEU A 19 -13.93 -6.91 -16.84
C LEU A 19 -15.02 -6.24 -16.01
N GLY A 20 -15.83 -5.41 -16.66
CA GLY A 20 -17.09 -4.93 -16.12
C GLY A 20 -18.16 -6.03 -16.12
N PRO A 21 -19.32 -5.79 -15.48
CA PRO A 21 -20.37 -6.80 -15.31
C PRO A 21 -20.90 -7.42 -16.61
N GLN A 22 -20.76 -6.71 -17.74
CA GLN A 22 -21.21 -7.12 -19.07
C GLN A 22 -20.04 -7.61 -19.96
N GLY A 23 -18.88 -7.92 -19.38
CA GLY A 23 -17.71 -8.39 -20.12
C GLY A 23 -16.90 -7.31 -20.87
N GLY A 24 -17.31 -6.04 -20.77
CA GLY A 24 -16.56 -4.91 -21.33
C GLY A 24 -15.43 -4.41 -20.42
N ARG A 25 -14.72 -3.36 -20.85
CA ARG A 25 -13.68 -2.69 -20.03
C ARG A 25 -14.27 -2.15 -18.72
N LEU A 26 -13.56 -2.36 -17.61
CA LEU A 26 -13.92 -1.76 -16.34
C LEU A 26 -13.89 -0.22 -16.45
N ARG A 27 -15.03 0.43 -16.21
CA ARG A 27 -15.14 1.89 -16.19
C ARG A 27 -14.94 2.41 -14.78
N ARG A 28 -14.30 3.59 -14.66
CA ARG A 28 -14.06 4.26 -13.37
C ARG A 28 -15.36 4.53 -12.59
N SER A 29 -16.46 4.83 -13.29
CA SER A 29 -17.78 5.03 -12.68
C SER A 29 -18.27 3.78 -11.95
N ASN A 30 -18.09 2.60 -12.54
CA ASN A 30 -18.56 1.34 -11.97
C ASN A 30 -17.71 0.91 -10.77
N PHE A 31 -16.43 1.27 -10.76
CA PHE A 31 -15.51 0.92 -9.69
C PHE A 31 -15.82 1.61 -8.36
N ARG A 32 -16.45 2.79 -8.37
CA ARG A 32 -16.72 3.56 -7.14
C ARG A 32 -17.62 2.77 -6.18
N ASP A 33 -18.67 2.14 -6.68
CA ASP A 33 -19.63 1.42 -5.84
C ASP A 33 -19.01 0.14 -5.27
N ASP A 34 -18.17 -0.54 -6.05
CA ASP A 34 -17.42 -1.70 -5.59
C ASP A 34 -16.39 -1.31 -4.51
N TRP A 35 -15.72 -0.15 -4.68
CA TRP A 35 -14.84 0.40 -3.65
C TRP A 35 -15.60 0.69 -2.34
N ILE A 36 -16.77 1.33 -2.42
CA ILE A 36 -17.61 1.62 -1.24
C ILE A 36 -17.98 0.31 -0.53
N LYS A 37 -18.45 -0.70 -1.28
CA LYS A 37 -18.79 -2.02 -0.70
C LYS A 37 -17.58 -2.68 -0.04
N ALA A 38 -16.43 -2.68 -0.69
CA ALA A 38 -15.20 -3.29 -0.17
C ALA A 38 -14.74 -2.58 1.12
N ARG A 39 -14.74 -1.25 1.12
CA ARG A 39 -14.37 -0.41 2.26
C ARG A 39 -15.28 -0.63 3.46
N THR A 40 -16.60 -0.68 3.24
CA THR A 40 -17.58 -0.95 4.30
C THR A 40 -17.40 -2.35 4.87
N ARG A 41 -17.19 -3.37 4.04
CA ARG A 41 -16.91 -4.75 4.49
C ARG A 41 -15.62 -4.86 5.29
N ALA A 42 -14.60 -4.09 4.91
CA ALA A 42 -13.33 -3.99 5.61
C ALA A 42 -13.40 -3.10 6.87
N ARG A 43 -14.56 -2.49 7.18
CA ARG A 43 -14.78 -1.58 8.31
C ARG A 43 -13.81 -0.39 8.32
N LEU A 44 -13.47 0.11 7.14
CA LEU A 44 -12.63 1.30 6.98
C LEU A 44 -13.49 2.56 6.99
N SER A 45 -12.90 3.67 7.44
CA SER A 45 -13.57 4.97 7.55
C SER A 45 -14.01 5.53 6.18
N GLY A 46 -15.02 6.40 6.20
CA GLY A 46 -15.67 6.98 5.02
C GLY A 46 -14.81 7.97 4.22
N ASP A 47 -13.69 8.40 4.79
CA ASP A 47 -12.66 9.26 4.20
C ASP A 47 -11.56 8.48 3.45
N VAL A 48 -11.48 7.15 3.64
CA VAL A 48 -10.48 6.35 2.91
C VAL A 48 -10.86 6.24 1.43
N HIS A 49 -9.98 6.75 0.58
CA HIS A 49 -10.07 6.72 -0.87
C HIS A 49 -9.24 5.58 -1.45
N PHE A 50 -9.60 5.12 -2.65
CA PHE A 50 -8.87 4.03 -3.30
C PHE A 50 -7.38 4.36 -3.56
N HIS A 51 -7.07 5.64 -3.80
CA HIS A 51 -5.69 6.09 -4.00
C HIS A 51 -4.82 5.93 -2.74
N ASP A 52 -5.41 5.92 -1.55
CA ASP A 52 -4.69 5.75 -0.29
C ASP A 52 -4.05 4.36 -0.16
N LEU A 53 -4.57 3.37 -0.89
CA LEU A 53 -3.92 2.06 -1.01
C LEU A 53 -2.58 2.15 -1.72
N ARG A 54 -2.48 3.01 -2.75
CA ARG A 54 -1.21 3.25 -3.45
C ARG A 54 -0.23 3.99 -2.54
N HIS A 55 -0.70 4.97 -1.77
CA HIS A 55 0.14 5.62 -0.75
C HIS A 55 0.67 4.61 0.27
N THR A 56 -0.21 3.78 0.82
CA THR A 56 0.15 2.73 1.78
C THR A 56 1.19 1.77 1.19
N GLY A 57 0.97 1.29 -0.03
CA GLY A 57 1.92 0.40 -0.71
C GLY A 57 3.30 1.03 -0.95
N ASN A 58 3.34 2.32 -1.27
CA ASN A 58 4.60 3.04 -1.46
C ASN A 58 5.35 3.24 -0.14
N THR A 59 4.65 3.60 0.93
CA THR A 59 5.25 3.70 2.28
C THR A 59 5.82 2.35 2.72
N LEU A 60 5.08 1.25 2.53
CA LEU A 60 5.58 -0.09 2.86
C LEU A 60 6.79 -0.50 2.01
N ALA A 61 6.79 -0.18 0.72
CA ALA A 61 7.94 -0.43 -0.13
C ALA A 61 9.17 0.38 0.30
N ALA A 62 8.98 1.60 0.78
CA ALA A 62 10.07 2.50 1.16
C ALA A 62 10.85 2.02 2.38
N ALA A 63 10.28 1.13 3.20
CA ALA A 63 10.97 0.52 4.34
C ALA A 63 12.13 -0.42 3.97
N GLY A 64 12.25 -0.85 2.71
CA GLY A 64 13.28 -1.80 2.30
C GLY A 64 13.84 -1.58 0.90
N ALA A 65 13.59 -0.42 0.28
CA ALA A 65 13.98 -0.15 -1.09
C ALA A 65 14.72 1.18 -1.23
N SER A 66 15.74 1.18 -2.09
CA SER A 66 16.44 2.40 -2.51
C SER A 66 15.51 3.35 -3.26
N THR A 67 15.91 4.62 -3.39
CA THR A 67 15.10 5.64 -4.07
C THR A 67 14.80 5.26 -5.52
N ARG A 68 15.79 4.64 -6.18
CA ARG A 68 15.67 4.17 -7.56
C ARG A 68 14.66 3.03 -7.71
N GLU A 69 14.69 2.04 -6.81
CA GLU A 69 13.74 0.93 -6.79
C GLU A 69 12.32 1.41 -6.49
N LEU A 70 12.18 2.39 -5.59
CA LEU A 70 10.89 3.04 -5.32
C LEU A 70 10.34 3.77 -6.54
N MET A 71 11.17 4.55 -7.23
CA MET A 71 10.76 5.24 -8.46
C MET A 71 10.30 4.28 -9.54
N THR A 72 11.03 3.18 -9.75
CA THR A 72 10.63 2.12 -10.70
C THR A 72 9.31 1.47 -10.30
N ARG A 73 9.13 1.12 -9.03
CA ARG A 73 7.92 0.49 -8.52
C ARG A 73 6.70 1.40 -8.55
N MET A 74 6.90 2.69 -8.29
CA MET A 74 5.83 3.67 -8.32
C MET A 74 5.37 3.94 -9.76
N GLY A 75 6.26 3.93 -10.75
CA GLY A 75 5.92 4.22 -12.15
C GLY A 75 5.62 5.71 -12.36
N HIS A 76 6.40 6.36 -13.24
CA HIS A 76 6.34 7.80 -13.60
C HIS A 76 6.34 8.80 -12.42
N SER A 77 6.66 8.38 -11.19
CA SER A 77 6.77 9.27 -10.04
C SER A 77 8.11 10.02 -10.06
N THR A 78 8.10 11.31 -9.73
CA THR A 78 9.33 12.12 -9.65
C THR A 78 10.22 11.68 -8.48
N ALA A 79 11.52 12.01 -8.57
CA ALA A 79 12.45 11.78 -7.46
C ALA A 79 11.99 12.44 -6.16
N ARG A 80 11.39 13.63 -6.25
CA ARG A 80 10.78 14.33 -5.11
C ARG A 80 9.69 13.49 -4.43
N ALA A 81 8.83 12.83 -5.19
CA ALA A 81 7.78 11.98 -4.62
C ALA A 81 8.38 10.76 -3.89
N ALA A 82 9.44 10.15 -4.41
CA ALA A 82 10.12 9.03 -3.76
C ALA A 82 10.75 9.41 -2.41
N LEU A 83 11.38 10.59 -2.35
CA LEU A 83 11.99 11.10 -1.12
C LEU A 83 10.96 11.34 0.00
N ILE A 84 9.75 11.79 -0.34
CA ILE A 84 8.67 11.96 0.66
C ILE A 84 8.39 10.65 1.40
N TYR A 85 8.30 9.53 0.66
CA TYR A 85 8.03 8.22 1.30
C TYR A 85 9.23 7.70 2.09
N GLN A 86 10.45 7.92 1.62
CA GLN A 86 11.64 7.53 2.38
C GLN A 86 11.75 8.28 3.72
N HIS A 87 11.49 9.59 3.72
CA HIS A 87 11.49 10.37 4.96
C HIS A 87 10.40 9.90 5.93
N MET A 88 9.19 9.59 5.44
CA MET A 88 8.12 9.04 6.29
C MET A 88 8.52 7.72 6.98
N THR A 89 9.27 6.86 6.30
CA THR A 89 9.81 5.63 6.91
C THR A 89 10.90 5.96 7.94
N ALA A 90 11.83 6.86 7.62
CA ALA A 90 12.89 7.24 8.56
C ALA A 90 12.33 7.84 9.86
N ASP A 91 11.26 8.63 9.78
CA ASP A 91 10.58 9.18 10.96
C ASP A 91 9.89 8.09 11.78
N ARG A 92 9.31 7.08 11.12
CA ARG A 92 8.75 5.88 11.77
C ARG A 92 9.82 5.08 12.50
N ASP A 93 10.96 4.85 11.85
CA ASP A 93 12.09 4.10 12.44
C ASP A 93 12.63 4.84 13.67
N ARG A 94 12.74 6.17 13.58
CA ARG A 94 13.14 7.02 14.71
C ARG A 94 12.15 6.93 15.87
N ALA A 95 10.84 7.01 15.60
CA ALA A 95 9.82 6.88 16.64
C ALA A 95 9.85 5.50 17.33
N ILE A 96 10.15 4.42 16.59
CA ILE A 96 10.34 3.09 17.16
C ILE A 96 11.60 3.04 18.04
N ALA A 97 12.72 3.58 17.57
CA ALA A 97 13.96 3.65 18.32
C ALA A 97 13.80 4.47 19.61
N ASP A 98 13.11 5.60 19.55
CA ASP A 98 12.84 6.46 20.72
C ASP A 98 11.98 5.73 21.76
N ARG A 99 10.95 5.00 21.32
CA ARG A 99 10.10 4.18 22.21
C ARG A 99 10.87 3.04 22.85
N LEU A 100 11.71 2.33 22.08
CA LEU A 100 12.62 1.31 22.63
C LEU A 100 13.59 1.91 23.65
N GLY A 101 14.16 3.08 23.35
CA GLY A 101 15.01 3.81 24.27
C GLY A 101 14.30 4.22 25.56
N ALA A 102 13.03 4.61 25.48
CA ALA A 102 12.21 4.91 26.65
C ALA A 102 11.97 3.67 27.52
N MET A 103 11.59 2.54 26.90
CA MET A 103 11.38 1.27 27.62
C MET A 103 12.66 0.76 28.31
N ILE A 104 13.83 0.97 27.70
CA ILE A 104 15.13 0.63 28.30
C ILE A 104 15.42 1.52 29.52
N ARG A 105 15.12 2.82 29.45
CA ARG A 105 15.32 3.77 30.57
C ARG A 105 14.34 3.56 31.72
N GLU A 106 13.12 3.10 31.43
CA GLU A 106 12.10 2.78 32.44
C GLU A 106 12.36 1.45 33.18
N ARG A 107 13.36 0.66 32.76
CA ARG A 107 13.85 -0.50 33.51
C ARG A 107 15.09 -0.10 34.32
N PRO A 108 14.98 0.43 35.55
CA PRO A 108 16.14 0.60 36.40
C PRO A 108 16.69 -0.79 36.74
N GLY A 109 18.02 -0.89 36.80
CA GLY A 109 18.76 -2.15 36.88
C GLY A 109 18.24 -3.12 37.95
N GLY A 110 18.09 -4.38 37.55
CA GLY A 110 17.89 -5.51 38.45
C GLY A 110 18.88 -6.62 38.12
N ALA A 111 19.68 -6.97 39.13
CA ALA A 111 20.59 -8.09 39.28
C ALA A 111 22.02 -7.96 38.71
N GLY A 112 22.89 -7.35 39.53
CA GLY A 112 24.30 -7.70 39.65
C GLY A 112 24.71 -7.61 41.12
N ALA A 113 25.18 -8.75 41.67
CA ALA A 113 25.57 -9.07 43.05
C ALA A 113 24.43 -9.44 44.02
#